data_AF-A0A966PVT7-F1
#
_entry.id   AF-A0A966PVT7-F1
#
_cell.length_a   1.000
_cell.length_b   1.000
_cell.length_c   1.000
_cell.angle_alpha   90.00
_cell.angle_beta   90.00
_cell.angle_gamma   90.00
#
_symmetry.space_group_name_H-M   'P 1'
#
loop_
_entity.id
_entity.type
_entity.pdbx_description
1 polymer ?
#
loop_
_entity_poly.entity_id
_entity_poly.type
_entity_poly.pdbx_seq_one_letter_code
_entity_poly.pdbx_strand_id
1 'polypeptide(L)'
;MSLKFDIDLDKYEGEDLIFLIGTPGSKWSHAHIMMCEHPDINKTDWSEVKFWDSRGENVHGIVSNTGGHRGAYWGPGNMYGQNFGRLDLLSKEDFVKEFMDAFEDWNGIKIIKSHWFAYNIDYLHSIFPKAKIVMCYSGDIDSFYWWIKSGGWGLGYANYAWYENDVRMLEKIKEENGYILKFAIDRDLDFDLLPRSILFDKVGLRKTKLNTRTEIEQHADPRVKCKIAVYAGGYVSNFNHLRPSDSYLFEKRRKNEI
;
A
#
# COMPACT_ATOMS: atom_id res chain seq x y z
N MET A 1 15.41 22.21 -6.30
CA MET A 1 15.14 22.12 -4.85
C MET A 1 15.79 20.84 -4.37
N SER A 2 16.68 20.89 -3.38
CA SER A 2 17.42 19.71 -2.92
C SER A 2 16.53 18.73 -2.18
N LEU A 3 16.90 17.44 -2.18
CA LEU A 3 16.27 16.44 -1.32
C LEU A 3 16.48 16.78 0.17
N LYS A 4 15.56 16.31 1.02
CA LYS A 4 15.63 16.48 2.48
C LYS A 4 16.80 15.72 3.10
N PHE A 5 17.13 14.54 2.55
CA PHE A 5 18.25 13.71 2.98
C PHE A 5 19.14 13.38 1.78
N ASP A 6 20.44 13.22 2.05
CA ASP A 6 21.43 12.95 1.01
C ASP A 6 21.35 11.49 0.53
N ILE A 7 20.98 11.30 -0.73
CA ILE A 7 21.02 10.02 -1.43
C ILE A 7 21.49 10.22 -2.87
N ASP A 8 22.19 9.23 -3.40
CA ASP A 8 22.56 9.18 -4.82
C ASP A 8 21.36 8.67 -5.64
N LEU A 9 20.53 9.58 -6.16
CA LEU A 9 19.31 9.25 -6.91
C LEU A 9 19.55 8.36 -8.13
N ASP A 10 20.72 8.49 -8.76
CA ASP A 10 21.08 7.70 -9.94
C ASP A 10 21.32 6.24 -9.57
N LYS A 11 21.84 5.98 -8.36
CA LYS A 11 22.09 4.63 -7.84
C LYS A 11 20.97 4.08 -6.96
N TYR A 12 20.08 4.92 -6.46
CA TYR A 12 19.00 4.51 -5.57
C TYR A 12 17.91 3.77 -6.33
N GLU A 13 17.73 2.49 -6.01
CA GLU A 13 16.77 1.59 -6.67
C GLU A 13 15.64 1.14 -5.73
N GLY A 14 15.58 1.72 -4.53
CA GLY A 14 14.57 1.45 -3.52
C GLY A 14 14.81 0.17 -2.73
N GLU A 15 16.07 -0.24 -2.54
CA GLU A 15 16.47 -1.42 -1.77
C GLU A 15 15.91 -1.48 -0.33
N ASP A 16 15.52 -0.34 0.22
CA ASP A 16 14.98 -0.15 1.57
C ASP A 16 13.53 0.36 1.55
N LEU A 17 12.84 0.22 0.41
CA LEU A 17 11.43 0.57 0.25
C LEU A 17 10.54 -0.69 0.22
N ILE A 18 9.43 -0.60 0.95
CA ILE A 18 8.28 -1.49 0.81
C ILE A 18 7.09 -0.65 0.34
N PHE A 19 6.60 -0.92 -0.87
CA PHE A 19 5.30 -0.40 -1.31
C PHE A 19 4.21 -1.31 -0.79
N LEU A 20 3.39 -0.77 0.11
CA LEU A 20 2.20 -1.46 0.62
C LEU A 20 0.98 -0.97 -0.16
N ILE A 21 0.35 -1.89 -0.88
CA ILE A 21 -0.75 -1.63 -1.81
C ILE A 21 -1.95 -2.46 -1.35
N GLY A 22 -3.12 -1.86 -1.39
CA GLY A 22 -4.40 -2.54 -1.17
C GLY A 22 -5.52 -1.54 -1.43
N THR A 23 -6.74 -2.01 -1.66
CA THR A 23 -7.91 -1.13 -1.83
C THR A 23 -8.38 -0.59 -0.47
N PRO A 24 -9.24 0.44 -0.42
CA PRO A 24 -10.00 0.75 0.78
C PRO A 24 -10.66 -0.51 1.34
N GLY A 25 -10.45 -0.75 2.64
CA GLY A 25 -11.03 -1.92 3.33
C GLY A 25 -10.36 -3.27 3.07
N SER A 26 -9.29 -3.34 2.27
CA SER A 26 -8.45 -4.55 2.07
C SER A 26 -7.73 -5.06 3.34
N LYS A 27 -7.89 -4.36 4.47
CA LYS A 27 -7.27 -4.63 5.77
C LYS A 27 -5.74 -4.52 5.78
N TRP A 28 -5.15 -3.84 4.78
CA TRP A 28 -3.71 -3.58 4.67
C TRP A 28 -3.06 -2.99 5.92
N SER A 29 -3.80 -2.24 6.75
CA SER A 29 -3.31 -1.70 8.02
C SER A 29 -2.83 -2.79 8.98
N HIS A 30 -3.39 -4.01 8.91
CA HIS A 30 -2.91 -5.14 9.71
C HIS A 30 -1.52 -5.60 9.24
N ALA A 31 -1.32 -5.73 7.92
CA ALA A 31 -0.02 -6.07 7.35
C ALA A 31 1.02 -4.98 7.68
N HIS A 32 0.64 -3.70 7.59
CA HIS A 32 1.47 -2.57 7.99
C HIS A 32 1.91 -2.68 9.45
N ILE A 33 0.97 -2.79 10.40
CA ILE A 33 1.28 -2.86 11.83
C ILE A 33 2.16 -4.07 12.13
N MET A 34 1.87 -5.22 11.53
CA MET A 34 2.67 -6.43 11.69
C MET A 34 4.12 -6.24 11.22
N MET A 35 4.35 -5.62 10.06
CA MET A 35 5.70 -5.31 9.59
C MET A 35 6.41 -4.31 10.51
N CYS A 36 5.71 -3.27 10.96
CA CYS A 36 6.24 -2.25 11.88
C CYS A 36 6.67 -2.77 13.27
N GLU A 37 6.33 -4.01 13.63
CA GLU A 37 6.88 -4.67 14.82
C GLU A 37 8.36 -5.05 14.66
N HIS A 38 8.88 -5.14 13.43
CA HIS A 38 10.30 -5.41 13.18
C HIS A 38 11.15 -4.16 13.49
N PRO A 39 12.30 -4.29 14.18
CA PRO A 39 13.13 -3.16 14.59
C PRO A 39 13.73 -2.38 13.42
N ASP A 40 13.93 -3.02 12.26
CA ASP A 40 14.51 -2.37 11.07
C ASP A 40 13.50 -1.50 10.30
N ILE A 41 12.21 -1.55 10.62
CA ILE A 41 11.23 -0.65 10.01
C ILE A 41 11.34 0.73 10.66
N ASN A 42 11.60 1.74 9.82
CA ASN A 42 11.54 3.13 10.20
C ASN A 42 10.09 3.53 10.47
N LYS A 43 9.85 4.08 11.66
CA LYS A 43 8.52 4.53 12.14
C LYS A 43 8.50 6.01 12.49
N THR A 44 9.51 6.77 12.06
CA THR A 44 9.54 8.23 12.30
C THR A 44 8.49 8.98 11.50
N ASP A 45 7.80 8.31 10.57
CA ASP A 45 6.59 8.82 9.96
C ASP A 45 5.37 8.75 10.87
N TRP A 46 5.47 8.15 12.07
CA TRP A 46 4.38 8.10 13.04
C TRP A 46 4.36 9.38 13.86
N SER A 47 3.17 9.97 14.00
CA SER A 47 2.92 11.09 14.90
C SER A 47 1.52 10.98 15.51
N GLU A 48 1.22 11.79 16.53
CA GLU A 48 -0.12 11.78 17.17
C GLU A 48 -1.23 12.14 16.18
N VAL A 49 -0.96 13.05 15.24
CA VAL A 49 -1.89 13.39 14.14
C VAL A 49 -1.96 12.31 13.06
N LYS A 50 -1.06 11.31 13.12
CA LYS A 50 -1.01 10.16 12.23
C LYS A 50 -1.44 8.86 12.91
N PHE A 51 -2.42 8.97 13.82
CA PHE A 51 -3.03 7.86 14.53
C PHE A 51 -4.56 7.91 14.38
N TRP A 52 -5.15 6.79 13.98
CA TRP A 52 -6.61 6.61 14.03
C TRP A 52 -6.92 5.33 14.77
N ASP A 53 -7.75 5.37 15.79
CA ASP A 53 -8.23 4.16 16.47
C ASP A 53 -9.65 3.84 16.01
N SER A 54 -9.84 2.69 15.39
CA SER A 54 -11.17 2.25 14.95
C SER A 54 -11.96 1.55 16.07
N ARG A 55 -11.48 1.55 17.32
CA ARG A 55 -12.21 1.01 18.47
C ARG A 55 -13.34 1.97 18.89
N GLY A 56 -14.56 1.45 18.90
CA GLY A 56 -15.77 2.19 19.25
C GLY A 56 -16.85 2.09 18.19
N GLU A 57 -17.96 2.78 18.40
CA GLU A 57 -19.04 2.93 17.43
C GLU A 57 -18.67 3.98 16.40
N ASN A 58 -18.76 3.63 15.11
CA ASN A 58 -18.48 4.57 14.01
C ASN A 58 -19.71 5.39 13.62
N VAL A 59 -19.55 6.29 12.64
CA VAL A 59 -20.62 7.17 12.14
C VAL A 59 -21.83 6.42 11.54
N HIS A 60 -21.70 5.12 11.31
CA HIS A 60 -22.75 4.24 10.81
C HIS A 60 -23.39 3.37 11.91
N GLY A 61 -23.09 3.62 13.18
CA GLY A 61 -23.60 2.83 14.31
C GLY A 61 -22.96 1.45 14.45
N ILE A 62 -21.85 1.20 13.76
CA ILE A 62 -21.18 -0.11 13.78
C ILE A 62 -20.06 -0.06 14.83
N VAL A 63 -20.16 -0.94 15.82
CA VAL A 63 -19.08 -1.14 16.80
C VAL A 63 -17.94 -1.92 16.16
N SER A 64 -16.79 -1.27 16.07
CA SER A 64 -15.53 -1.87 15.69
C SER A 64 -14.65 -2.02 16.93
N ASN A 65 -13.91 -3.13 17.01
CA ASN A 65 -12.86 -3.34 18.00
C ASN A 65 -11.51 -3.60 17.31
N THR A 66 -11.36 -3.09 16.09
CA THR A 66 -10.16 -3.32 15.30
C THR A 66 -9.11 -2.26 15.60
N GLY A 67 -7.83 -2.65 15.55
CA GLY A 67 -6.71 -1.76 15.83
C GLY A 67 -6.65 -0.57 14.87
N GLY A 68 -5.77 0.37 15.20
CA GLY A 68 -5.69 1.65 14.51
C GLY A 68 -4.81 1.70 13.27
N HIS A 69 -4.98 2.77 12.48
CA HIS A 69 -4.02 3.19 11.46
C HIS A 69 -2.91 4.01 12.12
N ARG A 70 -1.68 3.83 11.65
CA ARG A 70 -0.49 4.55 12.15
C ARG A 70 0.41 4.93 11.00
N GLY A 71 1.10 6.06 11.07
CA GLY A 71 2.11 6.45 10.07
C GLY A 71 1.51 6.86 8.73
N ALA A 72 2.25 7.65 7.97
CA ALA A 72 1.80 8.51 6.87
C ALA A 72 0.96 7.80 5.78
N TYR A 73 -0.03 8.52 5.25
CA TYR A 73 -0.84 8.09 4.10
C TYR A 73 -0.53 8.96 2.90
N TRP A 74 -0.28 8.33 1.75
CA TRP A 74 -0.05 9.03 0.49
C TRP A 74 -1.25 8.88 -0.45
N GLY A 75 -1.59 9.96 -1.14
CA GLY A 75 -2.61 10.01 -2.17
C GLY A 75 -3.30 11.38 -2.24
N PRO A 76 -3.95 11.73 -3.36
CA PRO A 76 -4.76 12.93 -3.47
C PRO A 76 -5.63 13.23 -2.24
N GLY A 77 -5.44 14.40 -1.64
CA GLY A 77 -6.18 14.86 -0.47
C GLY A 77 -5.66 14.35 0.88
N ASN A 78 -4.69 13.43 0.92
CA ASN A 78 -4.03 13.01 2.17
C ASN A 78 -2.98 14.05 2.60
N MET A 79 -2.15 13.75 3.61
CA MET A 79 -1.08 14.66 4.02
C MET A 79 0.06 14.72 2.99
N TYR A 80 0.31 13.61 2.29
CA TYR A 80 1.38 13.48 1.31
C TYR A 80 0.85 12.89 -0.01
N GLY A 81 1.63 13.01 -1.09
CA GLY A 81 1.31 12.40 -2.37
C GLY A 81 0.12 13.05 -3.07
N GLN A 82 -0.02 14.37 -2.99
CA GLN A 82 -1.12 15.11 -3.66
C GLN A 82 -1.18 14.80 -5.16
N ASN A 83 -0.02 14.59 -5.77
CA ASN A 83 0.13 14.32 -7.19
C ASN A 83 0.03 12.83 -7.55
N PHE A 84 -0.21 11.93 -6.59
CA PHE A 84 -0.29 10.48 -6.84
C PHE A 84 -1.54 10.07 -7.63
N GLY A 85 -2.43 11.01 -7.97
CA GLY A 85 -3.48 10.79 -8.96
C GLY A 85 -2.94 10.57 -10.38
N ARG A 86 -1.67 10.93 -10.65
CA ARG A 86 -0.96 10.79 -11.92
C ARG A 86 0.46 10.29 -11.70
N LEU A 87 0.57 9.10 -11.08
CA LEU A 87 1.86 8.46 -10.77
C LEU A 87 2.76 8.37 -12.01
N ASP A 88 2.17 8.11 -13.19
CA ASP A 88 2.82 8.00 -14.50
C ASP A 88 3.59 9.26 -14.95
N LEU A 89 3.34 10.40 -14.32
CA LEU A 89 4.00 11.67 -14.65
C LEU A 89 5.11 12.04 -13.65
N LEU A 90 5.27 11.30 -12.57
CA LEU A 90 6.21 11.62 -11.50
C LEU A 90 7.58 11.01 -11.76
N SER A 91 8.64 11.83 -11.66
CA SER A 91 10.00 11.33 -11.71
C SER A 91 10.39 10.57 -10.43
N LYS A 92 11.50 9.82 -10.47
CA LYS A 92 12.09 9.22 -9.26
C LYS A 92 12.33 10.26 -8.17
N GLU A 93 12.81 11.44 -8.56
CA GLU A 93 13.06 12.55 -7.62
C GLU A 93 11.77 13.04 -6.97
N ASP A 94 10.67 13.18 -7.73
CA ASP A 94 9.37 13.59 -7.20
C ASP A 94 8.86 12.58 -6.17
N PHE A 95 8.96 11.28 -6.47
CA PHE A 95 8.62 10.22 -5.53
C PHE A 95 9.44 10.29 -4.25
N VAL A 96 10.77 10.35 -4.38
CA VAL A 96 11.67 10.36 -3.22
C VAL A 96 11.41 11.57 -2.34
N LYS A 97 11.19 12.77 -2.91
CA LYS A 97 10.83 13.97 -2.14
C LYS A 97 9.57 13.76 -1.31
N GLU A 98 8.49 13.32 -1.96
CA GLU A 98 7.20 13.06 -1.31
C GLU A 98 7.30 11.97 -0.23
N PHE A 99 8.18 10.98 -0.41
CA PHE A 99 8.41 9.96 0.61
C PHE A 99 9.20 10.55 1.79
N MET A 100 10.29 11.28 1.54
CA MET A 100 11.16 11.86 2.57
C MET A 100 10.46 12.87 3.47
N ASP A 101 9.50 13.62 2.92
CA ASP A 101 8.75 14.61 3.69
C ASP A 101 7.93 13.99 4.84
N ALA A 102 7.62 12.69 4.75
CA ALA A 102 6.89 11.98 5.78
C ALA A 102 7.73 11.53 6.98
N PHE A 103 9.04 11.34 6.82
CA PHE A 103 9.93 10.74 7.82
C PHE A 103 10.86 11.79 8.46
N GLU A 104 11.21 11.61 9.73
CA GLU A 104 12.16 12.50 10.42
C GLU A 104 13.62 12.17 10.08
N ASP A 105 13.89 10.91 9.69
CA ASP A 105 15.17 10.45 9.16
C ASP A 105 14.96 9.40 8.05
N TRP A 106 15.99 9.15 7.23
CA TRP A 106 15.90 8.24 6.08
C TRP A 106 16.49 6.85 6.30
N ASN A 107 16.83 6.49 7.55
CA ASN A 107 17.47 5.22 7.87
C ASN A 107 16.45 4.07 7.91
N GLY A 108 16.93 2.83 7.87
CA GLY A 108 16.07 1.64 7.93
C GLY A 108 15.14 1.49 6.73
N ILE A 109 14.19 0.57 6.86
CA ILE A 109 13.23 0.23 5.81
C ILE A 109 11.99 1.10 5.94
N LYS A 110 11.58 1.76 4.85
CA LYS A 110 10.40 2.62 4.79
C LYS A 110 9.24 1.87 4.16
N ILE A 111 8.08 1.91 4.82
CA ILE A 111 6.83 1.40 4.23
C ILE A 111 6.06 2.59 3.66
N ILE A 112 5.96 2.65 2.33
CA ILE A 112 5.18 3.68 1.65
C ILE A 112 3.85 3.06 1.23
N LYS A 113 2.75 3.64 1.69
CA LYS A 113 1.40 3.07 1.47
C LYS A 113 0.47 4.05 0.77
N SER A 114 -0.16 3.58 -0.29
CA SER A 114 -1.18 4.33 -1.04
C SER A 114 -2.14 3.37 -1.74
N HIS A 115 -3.44 3.69 -1.70
CA HIS A 115 -4.43 3.01 -2.54
C HIS A 115 -4.15 3.25 -4.04
N TRP A 116 -3.61 4.43 -4.37
CA TRP A 116 -3.34 4.85 -5.74
C TRP A 116 -2.22 4.08 -6.43
N PHE A 117 -1.34 3.42 -5.66
CA PHE A 117 -0.32 2.57 -6.23
C PHE A 117 -0.90 1.41 -7.05
N ALA A 118 -2.13 0.98 -6.75
CA ALA A 118 -2.81 -0.07 -7.52
C ALA A 118 -2.89 0.25 -9.02
N TYR A 119 -3.08 1.52 -9.41
CA TYR A 119 -3.22 1.92 -10.81
C TYR A 119 -1.91 1.86 -11.61
N ASN A 120 -0.74 1.81 -10.96
CA ASN A 120 0.56 1.99 -11.61
C ASN A 120 1.68 1.12 -11.00
N ILE A 121 1.36 -0.13 -10.62
CA ILE A 121 2.31 -1.03 -9.95
C ILE A 121 3.55 -1.31 -10.81
N ASP A 122 3.38 -1.55 -12.12
CA ASP A 122 4.50 -1.76 -13.05
C ASP A 122 5.40 -0.52 -13.15
N TYR A 123 4.81 0.67 -13.16
CA TYR A 123 5.57 1.92 -13.22
C TYR A 123 6.40 2.12 -11.94
N LEU A 124 5.81 1.92 -10.77
CA LEU A 124 6.52 1.98 -9.49
C LEU A 124 7.71 1.01 -9.46
N HIS A 125 7.51 -0.21 -9.94
CA HIS A 125 8.60 -1.19 -10.05
C HIS A 125 9.68 -0.76 -11.05
N SER A 126 9.32 -0.12 -12.16
CA SER A 126 10.30 0.39 -13.13
C SER A 126 11.20 1.49 -12.55
N ILE A 127 10.65 2.32 -11.65
CA ILE A 127 11.38 3.42 -10.99
C ILE A 127 12.24 2.90 -9.83
N PHE A 128 11.70 1.95 -9.06
CA PHE A 128 12.35 1.34 -7.89
C PHE A 128 12.44 -0.18 -8.05
N PRO A 129 13.33 -0.69 -8.92
CA PRO A 129 13.39 -2.10 -9.28
C PRO A 129 13.79 -3.02 -8.13
N LYS A 130 14.36 -2.50 -7.03
CA LYS A 130 14.72 -3.28 -5.84
C LYS A 130 13.69 -3.21 -4.71
N ALA A 131 12.72 -2.29 -4.81
CA ALA A 131 11.66 -2.17 -3.81
C ALA A 131 10.81 -3.44 -3.72
N LYS A 132 10.36 -3.77 -2.51
CA LYS A 132 9.38 -4.84 -2.31
C LYS A 132 7.98 -4.30 -2.49
N ILE A 133 7.11 -5.07 -3.14
CA ILE A 133 5.71 -4.71 -3.32
C ILE A 133 4.87 -5.72 -2.56
N VAL A 134 4.19 -5.25 -1.51
CA VAL A 134 3.27 -6.03 -0.70
C VAL A 134 1.85 -5.65 -1.11
N MET A 135 1.13 -6.59 -1.71
CA MET A 135 -0.25 -6.41 -2.15
C MET A 135 -1.19 -7.10 -1.18
N CYS A 136 -2.16 -6.36 -0.63
CA CYS A 136 -3.21 -6.87 0.21
C CYS A 136 -4.51 -6.97 -0.60
N TYR A 137 -5.09 -8.17 -0.65
CA TYR A 137 -6.31 -8.44 -1.39
C TYR A 137 -7.43 -8.96 -0.48
N SER A 138 -8.63 -8.48 -0.75
CA SER A 138 -9.91 -8.95 -0.25
C SER A 138 -10.96 -8.71 -1.33
N GLY A 139 -12.00 -9.55 -1.40
CA GLY A 139 -13.04 -9.41 -2.43
C GLY A 139 -13.73 -8.04 -2.37
N ASP A 140 -14.21 -7.53 -3.50
CA ASP A 140 -14.66 -6.12 -3.61
C ASP A 140 -15.72 -5.73 -2.59
N ILE A 141 -16.71 -6.62 -2.42
CA ILE A 141 -17.80 -6.44 -1.46
C ILE A 141 -17.27 -6.52 -0.02
N ASP A 142 -16.38 -7.46 0.28
CA ASP A 142 -15.78 -7.61 1.61
C ASP A 142 -14.93 -6.39 1.98
N SER A 143 -14.16 -5.88 1.02
CA SER A 143 -13.38 -4.64 1.15
C SER A 143 -14.31 -3.46 1.43
N PHE A 144 -15.37 -3.28 0.65
CA PHE A 144 -16.32 -2.19 0.84
C PHE A 144 -17.00 -2.26 2.22
N TYR A 145 -17.52 -3.42 2.62
CA TYR A 145 -18.12 -3.59 3.95
C TYR A 145 -17.12 -3.35 5.08
N TRP A 146 -15.88 -3.83 4.92
CA TRP A 146 -14.86 -3.60 5.92
C TRP A 146 -14.50 -2.12 6.05
N TRP A 147 -14.42 -1.40 4.92
CA TRP A 147 -14.15 0.03 4.94
C TRP A 147 -15.25 0.81 5.69
N ILE A 148 -16.54 0.50 5.43
CA ILE A 148 -17.66 1.07 6.21
C ILE A 148 -17.48 0.74 7.70
N LYS A 149 -17.21 -0.53 8.03
CA LYS A 149 -17.03 -0.99 9.42
C LYS A 149 -15.87 -0.28 10.13
N SER A 150 -14.76 -0.02 9.44
CA SER A 150 -13.58 0.65 10.01
C SER A 150 -13.77 2.15 10.23
N GLY A 151 -14.85 2.76 9.73
CA GLY A 151 -15.17 4.16 9.94
C GLY A 151 -15.81 4.84 8.74
N GLY A 152 -15.69 4.26 7.53
CA GLY A 152 -16.22 4.83 6.31
C GLY A 152 -15.71 6.25 6.06
N TRP A 153 -16.62 7.15 5.71
CA TRP A 153 -16.34 8.58 5.51
C TRP A 153 -15.90 9.31 6.78
N GLY A 154 -16.16 8.75 7.97
CA GLY A 154 -15.76 9.30 9.27
C GLY A 154 -14.29 9.06 9.63
N LEU A 155 -13.52 8.39 8.77
CA LEU A 155 -12.08 8.21 8.92
C LEU A 155 -11.35 9.56 8.79
N GLY A 156 -11.22 10.30 9.88
CA GLY A 156 -10.62 11.66 9.87
C GLY A 156 -9.14 11.69 9.52
N TYR A 157 -8.46 10.54 9.57
CA TYR A 157 -7.03 10.43 9.32
C TYR A 157 -6.65 10.21 7.84
N ALA A 158 -7.41 9.37 7.13
CA ALA A 158 -7.18 9.07 5.72
C ALA A 158 -8.26 9.74 4.88
N ASN A 159 -7.87 10.52 3.88
CA ASN A 159 -8.82 11.26 3.06
C ASN A 159 -9.37 10.37 1.95
N TYR A 160 -10.69 10.17 1.96
CA TYR A 160 -11.43 9.42 0.94
C TYR A 160 -12.28 10.32 0.03
N ALA A 161 -12.20 11.65 0.11
CA ALA A 161 -13.09 12.56 -0.64
C ALA A 161 -13.07 12.32 -2.16
N TRP A 162 -11.96 11.83 -2.73
CA TRP A 162 -11.86 11.45 -4.15
C TRP A 162 -12.83 10.34 -4.58
N TYR A 163 -13.24 9.48 -3.65
CA TYR A 163 -14.20 8.43 -3.90
C TYR A 163 -15.65 8.93 -3.91
N GLU A 164 -15.90 10.19 -3.49
CA GLU A 164 -17.15 10.98 -3.57
C GLU A 164 -18.36 10.41 -2.81
N ASN A 165 -18.73 9.15 -3.05
CA ASN A 165 -19.90 8.49 -2.49
C ASN A 165 -19.73 6.96 -2.50
N ASP A 166 -20.64 6.25 -1.84
CA ASP A 166 -20.57 4.79 -1.65
C ASP A 166 -20.55 4.00 -2.98
N VAL A 167 -21.29 4.46 -3.99
CA VAL A 167 -21.35 3.79 -5.30
C VAL A 167 -19.98 3.88 -5.97
N ARG A 168 -19.42 5.08 -6.06
CA ARG A 168 -18.10 5.30 -6.65
C ARG A 168 -16.99 4.67 -5.81
N MET A 169 -17.10 4.66 -4.48
CA MET A 169 -16.18 3.92 -3.61
C MET A 169 -16.12 2.44 -4.00
N LEU A 170 -17.27 1.78 -4.14
CA LEU A 170 -17.31 0.38 -4.56
C LEU A 170 -16.77 0.17 -5.98
N GLU A 171 -17.07 1.07 -6.92
CA GLU A 171 -16.52 1.02 -8.29
C GLU A 171 -14.99 1.10 -8.28
N LYS A 172 -14.41 1.99 -7.47
CA LYS A 172 -12.96 2.16 -7.37
C LYS A 172 -12.28 1.02 -6.62
N ILE A 173 -12.91 0.45 -5.60
CA ILE A 173 -12.43 -0.79 -4.99
C ILE A 173 -12.33 -1.91 -6.04
N LYS A 174 -13.37 -2.10 -6.87
CA LYS A 174 -13.36 -3.10 -7.96
C LYS A 174 -12.23 -2.85 -8.95
N GLU A 175 -12.06 -1.59 -9.34
CA GLU A 175 -11.02 -1.18 -10.29
C GLU A 175 -9.61 -1.44 -9.73
N GLU A 176 -9.33 -1.01 -8.50
CA GLU A 176 -8.04 -1.18 -7.82
C GLU A 176 -7.71 -2.66 -7.57
N ASN A 177 -8.69 -3.45 -7.12
CA ASN A 177 -8.54 -4.89 -7.00
C ASN A 177 -8.24 -5.54 -8.36
N GLY A 178 -8.89 -5.08 -9.42
CA GLY A 178 -8.64 -5.54 -10.79
C GLY A 178 -7.18 -5.34 -11.20
N TYR A 179 -6.60 -4.16 -10.94
CA TYR A 179 -5.18 -3.90 -11.23
C TYR A 179 -4.23 -4.74 -10.36
N ILE A 180 -4.51 -4.88 -9.07
CA ILE A 180 -3.72 -5.72 -8.15
C ILE A 180 -3.69 -7.18 -8.62
N LEU A 181 -4.87 -7.73 -8.95
CA LEU A 181 -4.98 -9.11 -9.44
C LEU A 181 -4.29 -9.28 -10.79
N LYS A 182 -4.45 -8.33 -11.72
CA LYS A 182 -3.76 -8.36 -13.00
C LYS A 182 -2.24 -8.43 -12.81
N PHE A 183 -1.67 -7.55 -12.00
CA PHE A 183 -0.23 -7.54 -11.74
C PHE A 183 0.26 -8.86 -11.14
N ALA A 184 -0.52 -9.45 -10.22
CA ALA A 184 -0.20 -10.73 -9.62
C ALA A 184 -0.26 -11.90 -10.62
N ILE A 185 -1.31 -11.97 -11.44
CA ILE A 185 -1.49 -13.00 -12.46
C ILE A 185 -0.37 -12.91 -13.52
N ASP A 186 -0.05 -11.70 -13.99
CA ASP A 186 1.00 -11.48 -14.99
C ASP A 186 2.40 -11.93 -14.49
N ARG A 187 2.56 -12.14 -13.17
CA ARG A 187 3.81 -12.53 -12.49
C ARG A 187 3.73 -13.86 -11.75
N ASP A 188 2.67 -14.64 -11.98
CA ASP A 188 2.45 -15.94 -11.33
C ASP A 188 2.55 -15.86 -9.80
N LEU A 189 1.90 -14.85 -9.22
CA LEU A 189 1.87 -14.61 -7.77
C LEU A 189 0.56 -15.08 -7.17
N ASP A 190 0.66 -15.87 -6.11
CA ASP A 190 -0.48 -16.29 -5.30
C ASP A 190 -0.72 -15.37 -4.10
N PHE A 191 -2.00 -15.23 -3.75
CA PHE A 191 -2.48 -14.51 -2.58
C PHE A 191 -2.81 -15.48 -1.44
N ASP A 192 -2.05 -15.39 -0.34
CA ASP A 192 -2.20 -16.28 0.81
C ASP A 192 -2.39 -15.54 2.13
N LEU A 193 -2.99 -16.23 3.10
CA LEU A 193 -2.92 -15.79 4.49
C LEU A 193 -1.52 -16.09 5.03
N LEU A 194 -0.69 -15.06 5.12
CA LEU A 194 0.70 -15.24 5.53
C LEU A 194 0.86 -15.15 7.05
N PRO A 195 1.46 -16.17 7.70
CA PRO A 195 2.04 -16.01 9.02
C PRO A 195 3.06 -14.86 9.04
N ARG A 196 3.20 -14.23 10.20
CA ARG A 196 4.15 -13.13 10.40
C ARG A 196 5.57 -13.47 9.95
N SER A 197 6.07 -14.63 10.36
CA SER A 197 7.41 -15.12 10.02
C SER A 197 7.61 -15.21 8.50
N ILE A 198 6.62 -15.75 7.79
CA ILE A 198 6.63 -15.87 6.33
C ILE A 198 6.55 -14.51 5.65
N LEU A 199 5.72 -13.58 6.14
CA LEU A 199 5.71 -12.22 5.60
C LEU A 199 7.08 -11.57 5.75
N PHE A 200 7.67 -11.64 6.94
CA PHE A 200 8.99 -11.04 7.22
C PHE A 200 10.06 -11.63 6.30
N ASP A 201 10.08 -12.95 6.13
CA ASP A 201 10.99 -13.60 5.20
C ASP A 201 10.80 -13.11 3.76
N LYS A 202 9.55 -13.02 3.28
CA LYS A 202 9.24 -12.58 1.91
C LYS A 202 9.61 -11.11 1.65
N VAL A 203 9.52 -10.24 2.66
CA VAL A 203 9.91 -8.82 2.54
C VAL A 203 11.37 -8.55 2.93
N GLY A 204 12.16 -9.59 3.26
CA GLY A 204 13.58 -9.45 3.59
C GLY A 204 13.86 -8.96 5.01
N LEU A 205 12.88 -9.00 5.91
CA LEU A 205 13.01 -8.65 7.33
C LEU A 205 13.51 -9.85 8.16
N ARG A 206 14.67 -10.41 7.80
CA ARG A 206 15.27 -11.54 8.55
C ARG A 206 16.02 -11.06 9.80
N LYS A 207 15.88 -11.83 10.88
CA LYS A 207 16.52 -11.62 12.19
C LYS A 207 18.05 -11.48 12.08
N THR A 208 18.58 -10.27 12.13
CA THR A 208 19.92 -10.01 12.67
C THR A 208 19.85 -10.13 14.19
N LYS A 209 19.94 -11.38 14.69
CA LYS A 209 20.00 -11.73 16.13
C LYS A 209 18.85 -11.19 17.00
N LEU A 210 17.65 -11.74 16.84
CA LEU A 210 16.66 -11.67 17.94
C LEU A 210 17.10 -12.66 19.03
N ASN A 211 17.43 -12.12 20.21
CA ASN A 211 17.75 -12.89 21.41
C ASN A 211 16.70 -13.98 21.64
N THR A 212 17.18 -15.17 21.99
CA THR A 212 16.43 -16.40 22.22
C THR A 212 15.36 -16.23 23.30
N ARG A 213 14.14 -15.84 22.91
CA ARG A 213 12.87 -16.18 23.58
C ARG A 213 11.68 -15.56 22.86
N THR A 214 11.24 -16.21 21.80
CA THR A 214 9.81 -16.37 21.47
C THR A 214 9.75 -17.32 20.29
N GLU A 215 9.07 -18.43 20.51
CA GLU A 215 8.82 -19.46 19.52
C GLU A 215 8.25 -18.83 18.25
N ILE A 216 8.77 -19.31 17.12
CA ILE A 216 8.27 -18.98 15.80
C ILE A 216 6.85 -19.55 15.75
N GLU A 217 5.83 -18.70 15.91
CA GLU A 217 4.47 -19.10 15.57
C GLU A 217 4.44 -19.35 14.06
N GLN A 218 4.49 -20.64 13.69
CA GLN A 218 4.37 -21.16 12.32
C GLN A 218 2.92 -21.15 11.83
N HIS A 219 1.99 -20.59 12.60
CA HIS A 219 0.58 -20.48 12.26
C HIS A 219 0.26 -19.11 11.68
N ALA A 220 -0.72 -19.05 10.77
CA ALA A 220 -1.27 -17.79 10.32
C ALA A 220 -1.64 -16.96 11.56
N ASP A 221 -1.11 -15.74 11.66
CA ASP A 221 -1.44 -14.87 12.77
C ASP A 221 -2.95 -14.62 12.70
N PRO A 222 -3.75 -15.00 13.72
CA PRO A 222 -5.21 -14.87 13.67
C PRO A 222 -5.67 -13.41 13.50
N ARG A 223 -4.75 -12.45 13.61
CA ARG A 223 -4.96 -11.02 13.32
C ARG A 223 -4.82 -10.67 11.84
N VAL A 224 -4.13 -11.49 11.02
CA VAL A 224 -4.02 -11.28 9.56
C VAL A 224 -5.33 -11.76 8.92
N LYS A 225 -6.15 -10.78 8.51
CA LYS A 225 -7.51 -11.01 7.98
C LYS A 225 -7.63 -10.73 6.48
N CYS A 226 -6.51 -10.55 5.78
CA CYS A 226 -6.43 -10.33 4.35
C CYS A 226 -5.38 -11.25 3.71
N LYS A 227 -5.60 -11.58 2.44
CA LYS A 227 -4.64 -12.36 1.66
C LYS A 227 -3.55 -11.43 1.15
N ILE A 228 -2.31 -11.87 1.19
CA ILE A 228 -1.13 -11.08 0.87
C ILE A 228 -0.34 -11.80 -0.21
N ALA A 229 0.03 -11.05 -1.25
CA ALA A 229 1.06 -11.44 -2.20
C ALA A 229 2.26 -10.49 -2.02
N VAL A 230 3.48 -11.03 -2.14
CA VAL A 230 4.70 -10.24 -2.06
C VAL A 230 5.49 -10.44 -3.34
N TYR A 231 5.75 -9.35 -4.03
CA TYR A 231 6.64 -9.30 -5.17
C TYR A 231 7.99 -8.72 -4.77
N ALA A 232 9.04 -9.47 -5.05
CA ALA A 232 10.42 -9.16 -4.68
C ALA A 232 11.35 -9.28 -5.90
N GLY A 233 10.86 -8.94 -7.10
CA GLY A 233 11.58 -9.09 -8.36
C GLY A 233 12.90 -8.33 -8.41
N GLY A 234 13.83 -8.84 -9.24
CA GLY A 234 15.03 -8.13 -9.67
C GLY A 234 14.83 -7.47 -11.04
N TYR A 235 15.82 -6.68 -11.47
CA TYR A 235 15.81 -5.89 -12.70
C TYR A 235 15.18 -6.64 -13.90
N VAL A 236 14.03 -6.17 -14.40
CA VAL A 236 13.40 -6.69 -15.63
C VAL A 236 13.93 -5.87 -16.79
N SER A 237 14.90 -6.40 -17.53
CA SER A 237 15.68 -5.68 -18.55
C SER A 237 14.94 -5.37 -19.86
N ASN A 238 13.60 -5.42 -19.93
CA ASN A 238 12.86 -5.19 -21.17
C ASN A 238 11.53 -4.45 -20.96
N PHE A 239 11.60 -3.13 -20.76
CA PHE A 239 10.44 -2.22 -20.78
C PHE A 239 10.19 -1.61 -22.17
N ASN A 240 10.32 -2.38 -23.25
CA ASN A 240 10.15 -1.83 -24.61
C ASN A 240 8.73 -1.88 -25.18
N HIS A 241 7.70 -2.33 -24.44
CA HIS A 241 6.35 -2.46 -25.02
C HIS A 241 5.16 -1.94 -24.21
N LEU A 242 5.34 -1.10 -23.19
CA LEU A 242 4.20 -0.45 -22.53
C LEU A 242 4.39 1.07 -22.52
N ARG A 243 4.11 1.69 -23.68
CA ARG A 243 3.65 3.08 -23.68
C ARG A 243 2.20 3.06 -23.18
N PRO A 244 1.81 3.89 -22.21
CA PRO A 244 0.42 4.02 -21.80
C PRO A 244 -0.35 4.77 -22.91
N SER A 245 -0.85 4.03 -23.89
CA SER A 245 -1.88 4.53 -24.82
C SER A 245 -3.10 3.62 -24.91
N ASP A 246 -3.24 2.66 -24.01
CA ASP A 246 -4.47 1.86 -23.90
C ASP A 246 -5.42 2.47 -22.86
N SER A 247 -5.75 3.75 -23.07
CA SER A 247 -7.02 4.34 -22.63
C SER A 247 -8.24 3.73 -23.33
N TYR A 248 -8.06 2.62 -24.07
CA TYR A 248 -9.06 2.04 -24.98
C TYR A 248 -10.13 1.15 -24.32
N LEU A 249 -10.12 0.98 -22.99
CA LEU A 249 -11.14 0.17 -22.29
C LEU A 249 -12.22 0.97 -21.57
N PHE A 250 -12.13 2.30 -21.50
CA PHE A 250 -13.14 3.12 -20.82
C PHE A 250 -14.13 3.89 -21.73
N GLU A 251 -13.93 3.90 -23.05
CA GLU A 251 -14.77 4.71 -23.95
C GLU A 251 -15.81 3.91 -24.78
N LYS A 252 -15.78 2.58 -24.72
CA LYS A 252 -16.69 1.73 -25.54
C LYS A 252 -18.02 1.35 -24.86
N ARG A 253 -18.26 1.74 -23.61
CA ARG A 253 -19.56 1.54 -22.92
C ARG A 253 -20.47 2.77 -22.88
N ARG A 254 -20.08 3.90 -23.47
CA ARG A 254 -20.93 5.12 -23.54
C ARG A 254 -21.63 5.33 -24.88
N LYS A 255 -21.49 4.43 -25.85
CA LYS A 255 -22.05 4.59 -27.22
C LYS A 255 -23.01 3.49 -27.68
N ASN A 256 -23.41 2.57 -26.82
CA ASN A 256 -24.37 1.50 -27.16
C ASN A 256 -25.57 1.42 -26.22
N GLU A 257 -26.07 2.56 -25.73
CA GLU A 257 -27.44 2.67 -25.23
C GLU A 257 -28.08 3.87 -25.94
N ILE A 258 -28.82 3.54 -26.99
CA ILE A 258 -29.93 4.33 -27.54
C ILE A 258 -31.10 4.18 -26.55
#